data_AF-A0A4P6MYR9-F1
#
_entry.id   AF-A0A4P6MYR9-F1
#
_cell.length_a   1.000
_cell.length_b   1.000
_cell.length_c   1.000
_cell.angle_alpha   90.00
_cell.angle_beta   90.00
_cell.angle_gamma   90.00
#
_symmetry.space_group_name_H-M   'P 1'
#
loop_
_entity.id
_entity.type
_entity.pdbx_description
1 polymer ?
#
loop_
_entity_poly.entity_id
_entity_poly.type
_entity_poly.pdbx_seq_one_letter_code
_entity_poly.pdbx_strand_id
1 'polypeptide(L)'
;MTQQPQWQPTNPPVPAVQKSWFGRHKALSVILGITLTIVLVCCGAGVLSMGGGSDDASSSSDDSTTDDAADSTDSTTSKKTSKDVPEKSAPGIGDSARDGKFEFTISKVEKGVASVGSEYFNEKADGQFVLVHITVKNIGDESQTLFDSEQKLKDTQGRSFSTDSSAAIAMEDNEMWLNEINPGNSAKGTLVYDMPADAQPAEIELHDSMFSGGVTVSLK
;
A
#
# COMPACT_ATOMS: atom_id res chain seq x y z
N MET A 1 -57.31 44.62 -6.15
CA MET A 1 -56.03 44.11 -6.66
C MET A 1 -55.94 42.64 -6.29
N THR A 2 -56.34 41.75 -7.20
CA THR A 2 -56.37 40.30 -7.01
C THR A 2 -55.18 39.69 -7.73
N GLN A 3 -54.22 39.14 -6.96
CA GLN A 3 -53.07 38.40 -7.50
C GLN A 3 -53.55 37.03 -8.00
N GLN A 4 -53.16 36.64 -9.22
CA GLN A 4 -53.42 35.30 -9.75
C GLN A 4 -52.31 34.31 -9.33
N PRO A 5 -52.64 33.04 -9.06
CA PRO A 5 -51.66 32.02 -8.70
C PRO A 5 -50.86 31.57 -9.93
N GLN A 6 -49.54 31.51 -9.77
CA GLN A 6 -48.61 31.15 -10.83
C GLN A 6 -48.42 29.62 -10.83
N TRP A 7 -48.71 28.99 -11.96
CA TRP A 7 -48.52 27.55 -12.17
C TRP A 7 -47.04 27.24 -12.45
N GLN A 8 -46.48 26.26 -11.73
CA GLN A 8 -45.22 25.60 -12.09
C GLN A 8 -45.49 24.11 -12.36
N PRO A 9 -45.05 23.55 -13.51
CA PRO A 9 -45.15 22.12 -13.74
C PRO A 9 -44.08 21.38 -12.92
N THR A 10 -44.50 20.48 -12.04
CA THR A 10 -43.60 19.55 -11.35
C THR A 10 -43.22 18.42 -12.30
N ASN A 11 -41.97 18.41 -12.76
CA ASN A 11 -41.44 17.29 -13.54
C ASN A 11 -40.98 16.21 -12.54
N PRO A 12 -41.54 14.99 -12.55
CA PRO A 12 -41.08 13.93 -11.67
C PRO A 12 -39.65 13.48 -12.07
N PRO A 13 -38.80 13.07 -11.11
CA PRO A 13 -37.46 12.60 -11.42
C PRO A 13 -37.52 11.34 -12.29
N VAL A 14 -36.85 11.37 -13.44
CA VAL A 14 -36.68 10.21 -14.32
C VAL A 14 -35.67 9.26 -13.65
N PRO A 15 -35.99 7.97 -13.46
CA PRO A 15 -35.03 7.02 -12.90
C PRO A 15 -33.84 6.87 -13.87
N ALA A 16 -32.62 6.96 -13.35
CA ALA A 16 -31.41 6.80 -14.14
C ALA A 16 -31.34 5.37 -14.70
N VAL A 17 -31.25 5.25 -16.03
CA VAL A 17 -31.06 3.97 -16.71
C VAL A 17 -29.67 3.43 -16.35
N GLN A 18 -29.62 2.40 -15.51
CA GLN A 18 -28.37 1.75 -15.15
C GLN A 18 -27.89 0.88 -16.32
N LYS A 19 -26.82 1.33 -16.99
CA LYS A 19 -26.15 0.54 -18.03
C LYS A 19 -25.32 -0.56 -17.37
N SER A 20 -25.56 -1.81 -17.78
CA SER A 20 -24.86 -2.97 -17.23
C SER A 20 -23.33 -2.85 -17.40
N TRP A 21 -22.64 -3.04 -16.28
CA TRP A 21 -21.18 -2.92 -16.15
C TRP A 21 -20.41 -3.78 -17.18
N PHE A 22 -20.97 -4.93 -17.55
CA PHE A 22 -20.42 -5.88 -18.51
C PHE A 22 -20.31 -5.34 -19.95
N GLY A 23 -21.05 -4.29 -20.31
CA GLY A 23 -20.92 -3.65 -21.63
C GLY A 23 -19.71 -2.73 -21.76
N ARG A 24 -19.21 -2.17 -20.64
CA ARG A 24 -18.15 -1.17 -20.61
C ARG A 24 -16.75 -1.78 -20.49
N HIS A 25 -16.63 -2.94 -19.85
CA HIS A 25 -15.34 -3.56 -19.55
C HIS A 25 -15.23 -4.96 -20.17
N LYS A 26 -15.25 -5.02 -21.51
CA LYS A 26 -15.08 -6.27 -22.27
C LYS A 26 -13.73 -6.93 -21.96
N ALA A 27 -12.66 -6.15 -21.76
CA ALA A 27 -11.34 -6.66 -21.41
C ALA A 27 -11.28 -7.29 -20.00
N LEU A 28 -11.86 -6.63 -18.98
CA LEU A 28 -11.88 -7.18 -17.61
C LEU A 28 -12.73 -8.45 -17.50
N SER A 29 -13.84 -8.53 -18.24
CA SER A 29 -14.67 -9.73 -18.27
C SER A 29 -13.95 -10.92 -18.92
N VAL A 30 -13.12 -10.66 -19.94
CA VAL A 30 -12.27 -11.69 -20.58
C VAL A 30 -11.13 -12.12 -19.65
N ILE A 31 -10.46 -11.19 -18.96
CA ILE A 31 -9.37 -11.50 -18.02
C ILE A 31 -9.88 -12.32 -16.83
N LEU A 32 -11.06 -11.99 -16.29
CA LEU A 32 -11.70 -12.77 -15.22
C LEU A 32 -12.06 -14.19 -15.68
N GLY A 33 -12.53 -14.34 -16.92
CA GLY A 33 -12.79 -15.66 -17.51
C GLY A 33 -11.52 -16.51 -17.65
N ILE A 34 -10.43 -15.92 -18.16
CA ILE A 34 -9.15 -16.61 -18.37
C ILE A 34 -8.51 -17.03 -17.04
N THR A 35 -8.52 -16.15 -16.03
CA THR A 35 -7.98 -16.47 -14.70
C THR A 35 -8.74 -17.61 -14.03
N LEU A 36 -10.08 -17.63 -14.12
CA LEU A 36 -10.90 -18.70 -13.56
C LEU A 36 -10.66 -20.05 -14.25
N THR A 37 -10.44 -20.07 -15.57
CA THR A 37 -10.04 -21.28 -16.30
C THR A 37 -8.64 -21.78 -15.94
N ILE A 38 -7.67 -20.88 -15.75
CA ILE A 38 -6.31 -21.26 -15.35
C ILE A 38 -6.31 -21.85 -13.94
N VAL A 39 -7.08 -21.29 -13.00
CA VAL A 39 -7.23 -21.85 -11.64
C VAL A 39 -7.89 -23.23 -11.67
N LEU A 40 -8.90 -23.45 -12.53
CA LEU A 40 -9.51 -24.77 -12.71
C LEU A 40 -8.56 -25.80 -13.34
N VAL A 41 -7.69 -25.38 -14.26
CA VAL A 41 -6.67 -26.26 -14.86
C VAL A 41 -5.51 -26.54 -13.90
N CYS A 42 -5.08 -25.54 -13.11
CA CYS A 42 -3.98 -25.68 -12.15
C CYS A 42 -4.39 -26.38 -10.84
N CYS A 43 -5.66 -26.28 -10.43
CA CYS A 43 -6.18 -26.94 -9.23
C CYS A 43 -7.00 -28.22 -9.54
N GLY A 44 -7.20 -28.54 -10.82
CA GLY A 44 -7.96 -29.69 -11.30
C GLY A 44 -7.08 -30.83 -11.82
N ALA A 45 -6.21 -31.38 -10.98
CA ALA A 45 -5.64 -32.72 -11.16
C ALA A 45 -5.41 -33.35 -9.79
N GLY A 46 -6.51 -33.74 -9.14
CA GLY A 46 -6.43 -34.10 -7.72
C GLY A 46 -7.47 -35.05 -7.17
N VAL A 47 -8.23 -35.82 -7.97
CA VAL A 47 -8.81 -37.11 -7.55
C VAL A 47 -9.54 -37.78 -8.73
N LEU A 48 -9.14 -39.02 -9.07
CA LEU A 48 -10.01 -40.20 -9.21
C LEU A 48 -9.16 -41.45 -9.55
N SER A 49 -9.37 -42.49 -8.74
CA SER A 49 -8.77 -43.83 -8.79
C SER A 49 -9.30 -44.67 -9.97
N MET A 50 -8.43 -45.32 -10.74
CA MET A 50 -8.66 -46.65 -11.37
C MET A 50 -7.38 -47.18 -12.03
N GLY A 51 -7.17 -48.50 -11.92
CA GLY A 51 -5.86 -49.15 -12.05
C GLY A 51 -5.52 -49.76 -13.42
N GLY A 52 -4.34 -50.43 -13.40
CA GLY A 52 -4.03 -51.62 -14.20
C GLY A 52 -3.33 -51.41 -15.54
N GLY A 53 -2.18 -52.08 -15.72
CA GLY A 53 -1.68 -52.49 -17.04
C GLY A 53 -0.20 -52.20 -17.26
N SER A 54 0.61 -53.26 -17.17
CA SER A 54 2.05 -53.33 -17.45
C SER A 54 2.38 -53.36 -18.95
N ASP A 55 3.64 -53.01 -19.27
CA ASP A 55 4.58 -53.73 -20.16
C ASP A 55 5.38 -52.82 -21.12
N ASP A 56 6.69 -52.75 -20.80
CA ASP A 56 7.89 -52.80 -21.64
C ASP A 56 8.00 -52.00 -22.96
N ALA A 57 9.07 -51.21 -23.10
CA ALA A 57 10.37 -51.74 -23.50
C ALA A 57 11.41 -50.62 -23.75
N SER A 58 12.61 -50.84 -23.16
CA SER A 58 13.96 -50.61 -23.72
C SER A 58 14.34 -49.23 -24.29
N SER A 59 15.51 -48.67 -24.08
CA SER A 59 16.82 -49.12 -23.61
C SER A 59 17.70 -47.85 -23.65
N SER A 60 18.65 -47.58 -22.78
CA SER A 60 19.95 -48.23 -22.76
C SER A 60 20.89 -47.48 -21.81
N SER A 61 21.65 -48.26 -21.01
CA SER A 61 23.08 -48.09 -20.60
C SER A 61 23.56 -46.75 -20.01
N ASP A 62 24.34 -46.67 -18.94
CA ASP A 62 25.14 -47.59 -18.10
C ASP A 62 25.42 -46.79 -16.80
N ASP A 63 25.20 -47.31 -15.59
CA ASP A 63 26.13 -48.14 -14.78
C ASP A 63 27.54 -47.52 -14.69
N SER A 64 28.00 -46.99 -13.56
CA SER A 64 28.52 -47.72 -12.39
C SER A 64 29.24 -46.66 -11.51
N THR A 65 29.38 -46.67 -10.18
CA THR A 65 29.13 -47.64 -9.09
C THR A 65 29.46 -46.96 -7.75
N THR A 66 28.65 -47.24 -6.71
CA THR A 66 28.92 -47.48 -5.26
C THR A 66 29.96 -46.66 -4.49
N ASP A 67 29.75 -46.27 -3.23
CA ASP A 67 29.32 -46.98 -2.01
C ASP A 67 28.75 -45.93 -1.02
N ASP A 68 28.11 -46.20 0.12
CA ASP A 68 27.32 -47.26 0.74
C ASP A 68 26.94 -46.69 2.13
N ALA A 69 25.80 -47.14 2.67
CA ALA A 69 25.37 -47.15 4.08
C ALA A 69 25.74 -45.99 5.04
N ALA A 70 24.72 -45.38 5.66
CA ALA A 70 24.26 -45.82 6.99
C ALA A 70 23.30 -44.80 7.63
N ASP A 71 22.21 -45.36 8.13
CA ASP A 71 21.31 -44.87 9.17
C ASP A 71 22.04 -44.20 10.35
N SER A 72 21.53 -43.06 10.82
CA SER A 72 21.58 -42.67 12.24
C SER A 72 20.71 -41.45 12.52
N THR A 73 19.76 -41.67 13.41
CA THR A 73 18.97 -40.68 14.15
C THR A 73 19.89 -39.91 15.11
N ASP A 74 19.90 -38.57 15.08
CA ASP A 74 20.21 -37.78 16.29
C ASP A 74 19.65 -36.35 16.22
N SER A 75 18.81 -36.08 17.20
CA SER A 75 18.26 -34.79 17.59
C SER A 75 19.31 -33.94 18.31
N THR A 76 19.96 -33.02 17.61
CA THR A 76 20.83 -32.02 18.25
C THR A 76 20.15 -30.65 18.33
N THR A 77 19.74 -30.32 19.56
CA THR A 77 19.41 -28.98 20.05
C THR A 77 20.53 -28.00 19.71
N SER A 78 20.29 -27.08 18.78
CA SER A 78 21.16 -25.93 18.52
C SER A 78 20.58 -24.68 19.20
N LYS A 79 20.88 -24.53 20.50
CA LYS A 79 20.72 -23.27 21.23
C LYS A 79 21.72 -22.25 20.65
N LYS A 80 21.29 -21.48 19.66
CA LYS A 80 22.10 -20.43 19.04
C LYS A 80 22.03 -19.18 19.92
N THR A 81 23.09 -18.96 20.67
CA THR A 81 23.42 -17.70 21.35
C THR A 81 23.41 -16.57 20.33
N SER A 82 22.41 -15.69 20.36
CA SER A 82 22.40 -14.45 19.58
C SER A 82 23.41 -13.48 20.17
N LYS A 83 24.40 -13.16 19.36
CA LYS A 83 25.41 -12.14 19.55
C LYS A 83 24.72 -10.78 19.34
N ASP A 84 24.77 -9.93 20.36
CA ASP A 84 24.25 -8.56 20.36
C ASP A 84 24.91 -7.77 19.21
N VAL A 85 24.15 -7.55 18.14
CA VAL A 85 24.49 -6.62 17.05
C VAL A 85 23.90 -5.29 17.48
N PRO A 86 24.69 -4.19 17.51
CA PRO A 86 24.14 -2.89 17.86
C PRO A 86 23.01 -2.55 16.89
N GLU A 87 21.80 -2.40 17.41
CA GLU A 87 20.64 -1.96 16.64
C GLU A 87 20.99 -0.64 15.96
N LYS A 88 20.98 -0.65 14.62
CA LYS A 88 21.13 0.57 13.83
C LYS A 88 19.93 1.46 14.15
N SER A 89 20.18 2.60 14.79
CA SER A 89 19.14 3.59 15.06
C SER A 89 18.37 3.93 13.78
N ALA A 90 17.05 4.07 13.89
CA ALA A 90 16.19 4.48 12.78
C ALA A 90 16.63 5.86 12.24
N PRO A 91 16.48 6.11 10.91
CA PRO A 91 16.72 7.43 10.33
C PRO A 91 15.82 8.49 10.99
N GLY A 92 16.31 9.73 11.09
CA GLY A 92 15.57 10.87 11.65
C GLY A 92 15.08 11.86 10.60
N ILE A 93 14.53 12.98 11.07
CA ILE A 93 14.18 14.12 10.20
C ILE A 93 15.44 14.63 9.49
N GLY A 94 15.35 14.78 8.18
CA GLY A 94 16.45 15.18 7.29
C GLY A 94 17.26 14.02 6.71
N ASP A 95 17.16 12.81 7.29
CA ASP A 95 17.84 11.64 6.77
C ASP A 95 17.07 11.01 5.59
N SER A 96 17.81 10.36 4.70
CA SER A 96 17.23 9.53 3.65
C SER A 96 16.81 8.17 4.20
N ALA A 97 15.54 7.82 4.01
CA ALA A 97 14.96 6.52 4.33
C ALA A 97 14.50 5.82 3.05
N ARG A 98 14.73 4.52 2.91
CA ARG A 98 14.40 3.79 1.67
C ARG A 98 13.49 2.62 1.93
N ASP A 99 12.50 2.48 1.08
CA ASP A 99 11.66 1.29 0.97
C ASP A 99 11.33 1.08 -0.51
N GLY A 100 11.45 -0.17 -0.97
CA GLY A 100 11.23 -0.55 -2.37
C GLY A 100 11.91 0.38 -3.40
N LYS A 101 11.09 1.06 -4.21
CA LYS A 101 11.47 1.96 -5.31
C LYS A 101 11.49 3.44 -4.94
N PHE A 102 11.26 3.78 -3.66
CA PHE A 102 11.31 5.16 -3.19
C PHE A 102 12.41 5.41 -2.16
N GLU A 103 12.97 6.62 -2.24
CA GLU A 103 13.75 7.24 -1.18
C GLU A 103 12.94 8.43 -0.64
N PHE A 104 12.70 8.40 0.67
CA PHE A 104 11.93 9.39 1.40
C PHE A 104 12.87 10.29 2.20
N THR A 105 12.49 11.55 2.36
CA THR A 105 13.14 12.49 3.27
C THR A 105 12.08 13.38 3.91
N ILE A 106 12.02 13.34 5.23
CA ILE A 106 11.14 14.22 6.01
C ILE A 106 11.90 15.49 6.30
N SER A 107 11.38 16.63 5.86
CA SER A 107 12.05 17.92 6.03
C SER A 107 11.56 18.69 7.25
N LYS A 108 10.28 18.53 7.62
CA LYS A 108 9.65 19.28 8.70
C LYS A 108 8.42 18.55 9.23
N VAL A 109 8.17 18.70 10.54
CA VAL A 109 6.90 18.30 11.18
C VAL A 109 6.30 19.53 11.87
N GLU A 110 5.06 19.85 11.55
CA GLU A 110 4.28 20.91 12.20
C GLU A 110 3.18 20.28 13.04
N LYS A 111 2.98 20.78 14.25
CA LYS A 111 2.02 20.23 15.22
C LYS A 111 1.08 21.32 15.68
N GLY A 112 -0.09 20.95 16.19
CA GLY A 112 -1.05 21.90 16.76
C GLY A 112 -1.73 22.78 15.72
N VAL A 113 -1.76 22.37 14.45
CA VAL A 113 -2.42 23.14 13.39
C VAL A 113 -3.93 22.94 13.51
N ALA A 114 -4.69 24.02 13.69
CA ALA A 114 -6.13 23.94 13.94
C ALA A 114 -6.98 23.79 12.67
N SER A 115 -6.44 24.21 11.52
CA SER A 115 -7.14 24.19 10.24
C SER A 115 -6.14 24.24 9.09
N VAL A 116 -6.49 23.66 7.95
CA VAL A 116 -5.73 23.69 6.70
C VAL A 116 -6.61 24.15 5.55
N GLY A 117 -5.98 24.69 4.50
CA GLY A 117 -6.64 25.20 3.31
C GLY A 117 -6.88 26.71 3.31
N SER A 118 -7.76 27.15 2.43
CA SER A 118 -8.06 28.57 2.18
C SER A 118 -9.31 29.04 2.94
N GLU A 119 -9.61 30.35 2.89
CA GLU A 119 -10.81 30.92 3.49
C GLU A 119 -12.11 30.26 2.98
N TYR A 120 -12.14 29.88 1.71
CA TYR A 120 -13.34 29.33 1.04
C TYR A 120 -13.36 27.80 0.98
N PHE A 121 -12.20 27.16 1.11
CA PHE A 121 -12.07 25.70 1.10
C PHE A 121 -11.04 25.29 2.15
N ASN A 122 -11.53 24.91 3.33
CA ASN A 122 -10.71 24.49 4.47
C ASN A 122 -11.31 23.31 5.21
N GLU A 123 -10.46 22.66 6.00
CA GLU A 123 -10.85 21.67 7.00
C GLU A 123 -10.34 22.09 8.38
N LYS A 124 -11.05 21.66 9.42
CA LYS A 124 -10.70 21.91 10.82
C LYS A 124 -10.39 20.58 11.48
N ALA A 125 -9.35 20.57 12.31
CA ALA A 125 -9.00 19.39 13.06
C ALA A 125 -10.04 19.13 14.16
N ASP A 126 -10.36 17.86 14.38
CA ASP A 126 -11.08 17.36 15.54
C ASP A 126 -10.22 17.49 16.81
N GLY A 127 -8.90 17.26 16.70
CA GLY A 127 -7.95 17.50 17.78
C GLY A 127 -6.87 18.51 17.39
N GLN A 128 -5.93 18.05 16.58
CA GLN A 128 -4.88 18.87 15.96
C GLN A 128 -4.47 18.22 14.65
N PHE A 129 -4.21 19.03 13.63
CA PHE A 129 -3.45 18.56 12.48
C PHE A 129 -1.97 18.51 12.82
N VAL A 130 -1.35 17.38 12.47
CA VAL A 130 0.10 17.22 12.36
C VAL A 130 0.43 17.14 10.87
N LEU A 131 1.27 18.07 10.41
CA LEU A 131 1.69 18.18 9.02
C LEU A 131 3.12 17.66 8.87
N VAL A 132 3.31 16.61 8.09
CA VAL A 132 4.63 16.03 7.82
C VAL A 132 5.04 16.35 6.39
N HIS A 133 6.02 17.24 6.25
CA HIS A 133 6.57 17.65 4.96
C HIS A 133 7.57 16.60 4.48
N ILE A 134 7.31 16.05 3.30
CA ILE A 134 8.06 14.94 2.74
C ILE A 134 8.53 15.25 1.32
N THR A 135 9.76 14.86 1.02
CA THR A 135 10.27 14.73 -0.35
C THR A 135 10.42 13.26 -0.67
N VAL A 136 9.93 12.84 -1.83
CA VAL A 136 10.00 11.46 -2.28
C VAL A 136 10.64 11.40 -3.64
N LYS A 137 11.69 10.59 -3.76
CA LYS A 137 12.42 10.37 -5.00
C LYS A 137 12.13 8.97 -5.51
N ASN A 138 11.72 8.87 -6.77
CA ASN A 138 11.65 7.59 -7.45
C ASN A 138 13.07 7.13 -7.83
N ILE A 139 13.54 6.07 -7.18
CA ILE A 139 14.85 5.43 -7.41
C ILE A 139 14.73 4.14 -8.24
N GLY A 140 13.53 3.85 -8.76
CA GLY A 140 13.26 2.79 -9.71
C GLY A 140 13.50 3.18 -11.17
N ASP A 141 13.00 2.32 -12.05
CA ASP A 141 13.18 2.34 -13.50
C ASP A 141 11.87 2.62 -14.28
N GLU A 142 10.73 2.66 -13.58
CA GLU A 142 9.41 2.99 -14.13
C GLU A 142 8.73 4.11 -13.33
N SER A 143 7.73 4.78 -13.91
CA SER A 143 6.89 5.74 -13.20
C SER A 143 6.13 5.06 -12.06
N GLN A 144 5.99 5.73 -10.92
CA GLN A 144 5.36 5.18 -9.72
C GLN A 144 4.46 6.21 -9.04
N THR A 145 3.32 5.76 -8.53
CA THR A 145 2.41 6.58 -7.72
C THR A 145 2.63 6.25 -6.25
N LEU A 146 2.85 7.27 -5.43
CA LEU A 146 2.84 7.11 -3.98
C LEU A 146 1.43 7.32 -3.44
N PHE A 147 0.96 6.41 -2.60
CA PHE A 147 -0.32 6.53 -1.91
C PHE A 147 -0.11 7.03 -0.49
N ASP A 148 -0.76 8.14 -0.13
CA ASP A 148 -0.74 8.71 1.22
C ASP A 148 -1.34 7.74 2.24
N SER A 149 -2.35 6.97 1.85
CA SER A 149 -3.05 5.99 2.68
C SER A 149 -2.13 4.96 3.33
N GLU A 150 -0.99 4.66 2.70
CA GLU A 150 -0.02 3.68 3.19
C GLU A 150 0.97 4.28 4.20
N GLN A 151 0.99 5.61 4.38
CA GLN A 151 1.94 6.29 5.25
C GLN A 151 1.34 6.44 6.66
N LYS A 152 1.87 5.72 7.65
CA LYS A 152 1.28 5.63 8.99
C LYS A 152 2.10 6.36 10.03
N LEU A 153 1.49 7.30 10.75
CA LEU A 153 2.14 8.00 11.85
C LEU A 153 1.84 7.28 13.17
N LYS A 154 2.85 7.09 14.02
CA LYS A 154 2.70 6.57 15.38
C LYS A 154 3.05 7.64 16.41
N ASP A 155 2.22 7.75 17.44
CA ASP A 155 2.47 8.67 18.55
C ASP A 155 3.36 8.04 19.65
N THR A 156 3.71 8.83 20.65
CA THR A 156 4.52 8.37 21.80
C THR A 156 3.84 7.30 22.67
N GLN A 157 2.54 7.07 22.49
CA GLN A 157 1.77 6.02 23.16
C GLN A 157 1.64 4.76 22.29
N GLY A 158 2.20 4.76 21.07
CA GLY A 158 2.14 3.65 20.12
C GLY A 158 0.82 3.55 19.36
N ARG A 159 -0.04 4.58 19.40
CA ARG A 159 -1.27 4.62 18.58
C ARG A 159 -0.90 4.97 17.15
N SER A 160 -1.51 4.27 16.18
CA SER A 160 -1.30 4.50 14.76
C SER A 160 -2.40 5.39 14.18
N PHE A 161 -2.01 6.33 13.33
CA PHE A 161 -2.88 7.29 12.66
C PHE A 161 -2.71 7.14 11.13
N SER A 162 -3.83 7.23 10.41
CA SER A 162 -3.83 7.28 8.94
C SER A 162 -3.87 8.73 8.49
N THR A 163 -3.47 8.97 7.24
CA THR A 163 -3.58 10.30 6.65
C THR A 163 -5.04 10.74 6.53
N ASP A 164 -5.24 12.04 6.67
CA ASP A 164 -6.47 12.73 6.34
C ASP A 164 -6.34 13.28 4.91
N SER A 165 -6.77 12.48 3.94
CA SER A 165 -6.67 12.83 2.53
C SER A 165 -7.56 14.02 2.16
N SER A 166 -8.69 14.25 2.86
CA SER A 166 -9.56 15.38 2.56
C SER A 166 -8.92 16.69 3.01
N ALA A 167 -8.32 16.70 4.21
CA ALA A 167 -7.54 17.82 4.70
C ALA A 167 -6.30 18.06 3.82
N ALA A 168 -5.64 17.01 3.35
CA ALA A 168 -4.51 17.11 2.42
C ALA A 168 -4.90 17.72 1.07
N ILE A 169 -6.10 17.42 0.55
CA ILE A 169 -6.66 18.03 -0.69
C ILE A 169 -7.06 19.49 -0.47
N ALA A 170 -7.45 19.87 0.74
CA ALA A 170 -7.76 21.26 1.07
C ALA A 170 -6.54 22.18 1.02
N MET A 171 -5.32 21.65 1.19
CA MET A 171 -4.09 22.41 1.12
C MET A 171 -3.75 22.85 -0.31
N GLU A 172 -3.41 24.12 -0.47
CA GLU A 172 -2.79 24.64 -1.69
C GLU A 172 -1.43 23.96 -1.92
N ASP A 173 -1.07 23.74 -3.19
CA ASP A 173 0.22 23.18 -3.63
C ASP A 173 0.58 21.77 -3.12
N ASN A 174 -0.40 20.95 -2.68
CA ASN A 174 -0.18 19.58 -2.22
C ASN A 174 -0.43 18.51 -3.32
N GLU A 175 -0.04 18.81 -4.56
CA GLU A 175 -0.42 18.05 -5.77
C GLU A 175 0.30 16.69 -5.93
N MET A 176 1.30 16.39 -5.10
CA MET A 176 2.09 15.15 -5.19
C MET A 176 1.20 13.90 -5.15
N TRP A 177 0.11 13.92 -4.40
CA TRP A 177 -0.79 12.78 -4.21
C TRP A 177 -1.63 12.42 -5.42
N LEU A 178 -1.67 13.30 -6.44
CA LEU A 178 -2.50 13.13 -7.64
C LEU A 178 -1.69 12.71 -8.87
N ASN A 179 -0.36 12.64 -8.75
CA ASN A 179 0.54 12.50 -9.88
C ASN A 179 1.52 11.34 -9.70
N GLU A 180 1.95 10.76 -10.82
CA GLU A 180 3.04 9.80 -10.83
C GLU A 180 4.40 10.50 -10.79
N ILE A 181 5.39 9.84 -10.18
CA ILE A 181 6.77 10.30 -10.11
C ILE A 181 7.58 9.49 -11.11
N ASN A 182 8.12 10.16 -12.15
CA ASN A 182 9.01 9.51 -13.12
C ASN A 182 10.36 9.08 -12.49
N PRO A 183 11.02 8.05 -13.05
CA PRO A 183 12.34 7.60 -12.59
C PRO A 183 13.36 8.73 -12.44
N GLY A 184 14.05 8.76 -11.31
CA GLY A 184 15.09 9.75 -10.99
C GLY A 184 14.57 11.12 -10.53
N ASN A 185 13.28 11.41 -10.71
CA ASN A 185 12.67 12.66 -10.25
C ASN A 185 12.24 12.58 -8.79
N SER A 186 11.99 13.76 -8.22
CA SER A 186 11.44 13.90 -6.86
C SER A 186 10.16 14.72 -6.87
N ALA A 187 9.23 14.36 -6.00
CA ALA A 187 8.04 15.12 -5.66
C ALA A 187 8.09 15.57 -4.19
N LYS A 188 7.40 16.67 -3.89
CA LYS A 188 7.26 17.19 -2.53
C LYS A 188 5.78 17.25 -2.18
N GLY A 189 5.47 16.87 -0.96
CA GLY A 189 4.10 16.91 -0.45
C GLY A 189 4.07 17.03 1.06
N THR A 190 2.85 17.16 1.56
CA THR A 190 2.55 17.19 2.99
C THR A 190 1.55 16.08 3.27
N LEU A 191 1.92 15.18 4.18
CA LEU A 191 1.02 14.23 4.81
C LEU A 191 0.32 14.94 5.97
N VAL A 192 -1.00 14.84 6.04
CA VAL A 192 -1.83 15.47 7.08
C VAL A 192 -2.40 14.39 7.97
N TYR A 193 -2.30 14.54 9.28
CA TYR A 193 -2.88 13.62 10.27
C TYR A 193 -3.71 14.40 11.26
N ASP A 194 -4.97 14.02 11.47
CA ASP A 194 -5.76 14.52 12.61
C ASP A 194 -5.51 13.63 13.83
N MET A 195 -4.90 14.21 14.85
CA MET A 195 -4.51 13.54 16.07
C MET A 195 -5.20 14.21 17.27
N PRO A 196 -5.43 13.49 18.38
CA PRO A 196 -5.87 14.12 19.62
C PRO A 196 -4.95 15.29 20.01
N ALA A 197 -5.53 16.35 20.58
CA ALA A 197 -4.80 17.60 20.88
C ALA A 197 -3.59 17.42 21.83
N ASP A 198 -3.56 16.35 22.62
CA ASP A 198 -2.48 15.98 23.54
C ASP A 198 -1.51 14.93 22.97
N ALA A 199 -1.82 14.37 21.80
CA ALA A 199 -0.97 13.38 21.14
C ALA A 199 0.34 14.01 20.65
N GLN A 200 1.42 13.25 20.71
CA GLN A 200 2.74 13.69 20.23
C GLN A 200 3.25 12.71 19.19
N PRO A 201 3.52 13.14 17.94
CA PRO A 201 4.08 12.27 16.92
C PRO A 201 5.46 11.78 17.35
N ALA A 202 5.73 10.50 17.13
CA ALA A 202 6.96 9.85 17.56
C ALA A 202 7.76 9.30 16.37
N GLU A 203 7.10 8.63 15.45
CA GLU A 203 7.70 8.02 14.27
C GLU A 203 6.65 7.93 13.16
N ILE A 204 7.12 7.72 11.93
CA ILE A 204 6.28 7.46 10.77
C ILE A 204 6.81 6.26 10.01
N GLU A 205 5.91 5.39 9.62
CA GLU A 205 6.15 4.23 8.78
C GLU A 205 5.80 4.61 7.33
N LEU A 206 6.82 4.59 6.48
CA LEU A 206 6.72 4.99 5.08
C LEU A 206 6.81 3.77 4.18
N HIS A 207 5.91 3.68 3.22
CA HIS A 207 5.78 2.53 2.33
C HIS A 207 5.82 2.97 0.87
N ASP A 208 6.56 2.22 0.06
CA ASP A 208 6.51 2.29 -1.39
C ASP A 208 5.20 1.72 -1.95
N SER A 209 4.69 0.64 -1.35
CA SER A 209 3.40 0.06 -1.72
C SER A 209 2.75 -0.65 -0.54
N MET A 210 1.47 -1.01 -0.67
CA MET A 210 0.76 -1.80 0.36
C MET A 210 1.39 -3.18 0.66
N PHE A 211 2.31 -3.64 -0.20
CA PHE A 211 2.99 -4.94 -0.06
C PHE A 211 4.45 -4.80 0.40
N SER A 212 4.96 -3.57 0.54
CA SER A 212 6.34 -3.36 0.96
C SER A 212 6.50 -3.53 2.47
N GLY A 213 7.73 -3.81 2.90
CA GLY A 213 8.06 -3.95 4.32
C GLY A 213 8.05 -2.63 5.09
N GLY A 214 8.08 -1.50 4.38
CA GLY A 214 8.10 -0.17 4.95
C GLY A 214 9.46 0.22 5.52
N VAL A 215 9.59 1.50 5.84
CA VAL A 215 10.73 2.05 6.57
C VAL A 215 10.24 3.02 7.64
N THR A 216 10.76 2.85 8.86
CA THR A 216 10.42 3.74 9.98
C THR A 216 11.38 4.91 10.07
N VAL A 217 10.84 6.12 10.20
CA VAL A 217 11.59 7.36 10.42
C VAL A 217 11.19 7.96 11.77
N SER A 218 12.18 8.29 12.61
CA SER A 218 11.97 8.98 13.88
C SER A 218 11.60 10.45 13.65
N LEU A 219 10.56 10.92 14.35
CA LEU A 219 10.08 12.30 14.33
C LEU A 219 10.44 13.09 15.61
N LYS A 220 11.21 12.48 16.50
CA LYS A 220 11.66 13.06 17.78
C LYS A 220 12.97 13.82 17.64
#